data_AF-A0A943DBA7-F1
#
_entry.id   AF-A0A943DBA7-F1
#
_cell.length_a   1.000
_cell.length_b   1.000
_cell.length_c   1.000
_cell.angle_alpha   90.00
_cell.angle_beta   90.00
_cell.angle_gamma   90.00
#
_symmetry.space_group_name_H-M   'P 1'
#
loop_
_entity.id
_entity.type
_entity.pdbx_description
1 polymer ?
#
loop_
_entity_poly.entity_id
_entity_poly.type
_entity_poly.pdbx_seq_one_letter_code
_entity_poly.pdbx_strand_id
1 'polypeptide(L)'
;MPKIDIDNYIEQSGMRKARFGGYEPEDVRQAMLDLCADYEQHLAAAAAEARAARQENDALRRHAQNLMMQNQTLSGQNATLAGQVDKLQSYRANLETQFSTVKERNHSLTNQVDMLRLKNSDLVRENKELTEQCEEANSALRVKGRAHDQARQQVLADRDKVISDAETEAAHIRQQAKDDADKIIKDTNLKAEAIDQLAREQAIAQARQMVQSATDETREIQNAHRLRLQDLKSRITEMEKARGEMMDYLAKVIGDLQKAQDYASRTAPLIVHKEDLEEADAEPQLDLSALKVDAAASALRDSEPEPDAPAQPAAADETTNRVVAPGMDDDEPRTNTVVTPSPDYFDTEPKAQPGDPNEEVEIPGAIFSYPILRQQGEPILDEGAPPAPVPHKPVMPSFTLADDDEDGGDAVPASAPAPMPAPARPQTKRRRKVIMALRALQKKLGV
;
A
#
# COMPACT_ATOMS: atom_id res chain seq x y z
N MET A 1 -123.72 20.31 89.67
CA MET A 1 -124.55 21.44 89.24
C MET A 1 -125.57 21.70 90.33
N PRO A 2 -125.84 22.96 90.72
CA PRO A 2 -126.94 23.24 91.63
C PRO A 2 -128.25 22.86 90.93
N LYS A 3 -129.03 21.96 91.53
CA LYS A 3 -130.37 21.60 91.05
C LYS A 3 -131.33 22.74 91.37
N ILE A 4 -132.24 23.04 90.46
CA ILE A 4 -133.27 24.04 90.73
C ILE A 4 -134.27 23.42 91.72
N ASP A 5 -134.31 23.95 92.93
CA ASP A 5 -135.26 23.53 93.96
C ASP A 5 -136.61 24.24 93.70
N ILE A 6 -137.49 23.52 93.02
CA ILE A 6 -138.79 24.01 92.60
C ILE A 6 -139.70 24.23 93.82
N ASP A 7 -139.54 23.44 94.89
CA ASP A 7 -140.34 23.58 96.11
C ASP A 7 -140.01 24.91 96.79
N ASN A 8 -138.72 25.23 96.92
CA ASN A 8 -138.26 26.52 97.46
C ASN A 8 -138.67 27.70 96.56
N TYR A 9 -138.67 27.54 95.23
CA TYR A 9 -139.11 28.59 94.29
C TYR A 9 -140.62 28.85 94.38
N ILE A 10 -141.45 27.81 94.47
CA ILE A 10 -142.90 27.94 94.62
C ILE A 10 -143.26 28.59 95.97
N GLU A 11 -142.53 28.26 97.03
CA GLU A 11 -142.70 28.88 98.35
C GLU A 11 -142.32 30.37 98.36
N GLN A 12 -141.18 30.74 97.79
CA GLN A 12 -140.73 32.15 97.74
C GLN A 12 -141.56 33.02 96.79
N SER A 13 -142.12 32.46 95.73
CA SER A 13 -142.93 33.18 94.74
C SER A 13 -144.38 33.45 95.18
N GLY A 14 -144.80 32.96 96.35
CA GLY A 14 -146.10 33.28 96.95
C GLY A 14 -147.33 32.76 96.18
N MET A 15 -147.14 31.78 95.30
CA MET A 15 -148.19 31.28 94.40
C MET A 15 -149.20 30.35 95.13
N ARG A 16 -150.28 30.91 95.70
CA ARG A 16 -151.39 30.13 96.32
C ARG A 16 -152.70 30.29 95.55
N LYS A 17 -153.20 29.17 94.99
CA LYS A 17 -154.55 28.78 94.46
C LYS A 17 -155.42 29.77 93.65
N ALA A 18 -155.37 31.09 93.88
CA ALA A 18 -156.33 32.05 93.33
C ALA A 18 -155.96 32.63 91.96
N ARG A 19 -154.83 32.27 91.35
CA ARG A 19 -154.29 32.99 90.17
C ARG A 19 -153.73 32.11 89.04
N PHE A 20 -154.10 30.83 88.98
CA PHE A 20 -153.65 29.93 87.90
C PHE A 20 -154.69 29.71 86.80
N GLY A 21 -155.59 30.66 86.53
CA GLY A 21 -156.40 30.67 85.30
C GLY A 21 -157.18 29.40 84.96
N GLY A 22 -157.52 28.56 85.95
CA GLY A 22 -158.21 27.27 85.75
C GLY A 22 -157.34 26.02 85.73
N TYR A 23 -156.01 26.13 85.88
CA TYR A 23 -155.09 25.00 86.06
C TYR A 23 -154.90 24.69 87.56
N GLU A 24 -154.90 23.40 87.93
CA GLU A 24 -154.65 23.02 89.32
C GLU A 24 -153.17 23.32 89.68
N PRO A 25 -152.88 23.72 90.94
CA PRO A 25 -151.51 24.01 91.38
C PRO A 25 -150.52 22.86 91.12
N GLU A 26 -151.02 21.62 91.08
CA GLU A 26 -150.22 20.43 90.78
C GLU A 26 -149.82 20.35 89.31
N ASP A 27 -150.71 20.74 88.38
CA ASP A 27 -150.42 20.74 86.93
C ASP A 27 -149.36 21.79 86.59
N VAL A 28 -149.42 22.96 87.24
CA VAL A 28 -148.40 24.02 87.08
C VAL A 28 -147.07 23.58 87.69
N ARG A 29 -147.10 22.91 88.85
CA ARG A 29 -145.89 22.32 89.46
C ARG A 29 -145.26 21.30 88.51
N GLN A 30 -146.06 20.41 87.92
CA GLN A 30 -145.58 19.41 86.97
C GLN A 30 -145.00 20.06 85.71
N ALA A 31 -145.66 21.07 85.13
CA ALA A 31 -145.13 21.81 83.98
C ALA A 31 -143.81 22.53 84.28
N MET A 32 -143.64 23.05 85.51
CA MET A 32 -142.38 23.66 85.94
C MET A 32 -141.28 22.62 86.19
N LEU A 33 -141.63 21.44 86.72
CA LEU A 33 -140.73 20.29 86.86
C LEU A 33 -140.22 19.82 85.50
N ASP A 34 -141.13 19.65 84.53
CA ASP A 34 -140.81 19.23 83.17
C ASP A 34 -139.91 20.27 82.46
N LEU A 35 -140.23 21.57 82.59
CA LEU A 35 -139.41 22.64 82.03
C LEU A 35 -138.00 22.69 82.67
N CYS A 36 -137.91 22.51 84.00
CA CYS A 36 -136.61 22.44 84.67
C CYS A 36 -135.82 21.21 84.24
N ALA A 37 -136.47 20.06 84.06
CA ALA A 37 -135.83 18.85 83.56
C ALA A 37 -135.30 19.04 82.12
N ASP A 38 -136.08 19.68 81.24
CA ASP A 38 -135.66 20.03 79.88
C ASP A 38 -134.47 21.00 79.89
N TYR A 39 -134.49 22.04 80.73
CA TYR A 39 -133.37 22.97 80.89
C TYR A 39 -132.11 22.28 81.44
N GLU A 40 -132.25 21.40 82.44
CA GLU A 40 -131.14 20.63 82.99
C GLU A 40 -130.55 19.67 81.94
N GLN A 41 -131.39 19.05 81.11
CA GLN A 41 -130.97 18.21 79.99
C GLN A 41 -130.23 19.02 78.92
N HIS A 42 -130.75 20.18 78.52
CA HIS A 42 -130.09 21.08 77.58
C HIS A 42 -128.76 21.59 78.13
N LEU A 43 -128.70 21.94 79.42
CA LEU A 43 -127.47 22.38 80.08
C LEU A 43 -126.44 21.24 80.16
N ALA A 44 -126.88 20.01 80.44
CA ALA A 44 -126.02 18.83 80.44
C ALA A 44 -125.49 18.51 79.03
N ALA A 45 -126.32 18.64 77.99
CA ALA A 45 -125.92 18.50 76.59
C ALA A 45 -124.90 19.57 76.19
N ALA A 46 -125.17 20.85 76.48
CA ALA A 46 -124.23 21.94 76.22
C ALA A 46 -122.91 21.79 76.98
N ALA A 47 -122.95 21.27 78.23
CA ALA A 47 -121.75 20.97 78.99
C ALA A 47 -120.96 19.79 78.41
N ALA A 48 -121.64 18.77 77.86
CA ALA A 48 -121.01 17.65 77.17
C ALA A 48 -120.35 18.11 75.85
N GLU A 49 -121.05 18.92 75.06
CA GLU A 49 -120.52 19.54 73.84
C GLU A 49 -119.30 20.42 74.13
N ALA A 50 -119.35 21.26 75.17
CA ALA A 50 -118.21 22.08 75.58
C ALA A 50 -116.99 21.25 76.03
N ARG A 51 -117.22 20.07 76.63
CA ARG A 51 -116.13 19.13 76.96
C ARG A 51 -115.55 18.48 75.69
N ALA A 52 -116.39 18.07 74.74
CA ALA A 52 -115.95 17.50 73.47
C ALA A 52 -115.13 18.52 72.66
N ALA A 53 -115.62 19.76 72.52
CA ALA A 53 -114.91 20.84 71.84
C ALA A 53 -113.57 21.20 72.50
N ARG A 54 -113.46 21.10 73.83
CA ARG A 54 -112.18 21.27 74.55
C ARG A 54 -111.21 20.13 74.25
N GLN A 55 -111.68 18.89 74.26
CA GLN A 55 -110.86 17.72 73.91
C GLN A 55 -110.34 17.82 72.47
N GLU A 56 -111.19 18.22 71.53
CA GLU A 56 -110.80 18.46 70.14
C GLU A 56 -109.77 19.60 70.02
N ASN A 57 -109.97 20.72 70.73
CA ASN A 57 -108.99 21.81 70.75
C ASN A 57 -107.64 21.37 71.32
N ASP A 58 -107.63 20.56 72.37
CA ASP A 58 -106.39 20.03 72.96
C ASP A 58 -105.71 19.04 72.00
N ALA A 59 -106.47 18.22 71.28
CA ALA A 59 -105.94 17.33 70.23
C ALA A 59 -105.33 18.13 69.07
N LEU A 60 -106.02 19.19 68.61
CA LEU A 60 -105.52 20.10 67.56
C LEU A 60 -104.25 20.82 68.00
N ARG A 61 -104.18 21.29 69.26
CA ARG A 61 -102.97 21.93 69.82
C ARG A 61 -101.79 20.98 69.82
N ARG A 62 -101.98 19.72 70.25
CA ARG A 62 -100.92 18.69 70.20
C ARG A 62 -100.49 18.41 68.77
N HIS A 63 -101.43 18.32 67.83
CA HIS A 63 -101.12 18.11 66.42
C HIS A 63 -100.32 19.29 65.82
N ALA A 64 -100.71 20.53 66.13
CA ALA A 64 -99.98 21.72 65.70
C ALA A 64 -98.56 21.78 66.28
N GLN A 65 -98.37 21.38 67.55
CA GLN A 65 -97.05 21.25 68.16
C GLN A 65 -96.18 20.21 67.45
N ASN A 66 -96.75 19.05 67.12
CA ASN A 66 -96.05 18.00 66.37
C ASN A 66 -95.61 18.49 64.98
N LEU A 67 -96.51 19.16 64.24
CA LEU A 67 -96.18 19.75 62.95
C LEU A 67 -95.08 20.80 63.05
N MET A 68 -95.09 21.63 64.09
CA MET A 68 -94.04 22.63 64.33
C MET A 68 -92.66 21.97 64.54
N MET A 69 -92.59 20.90 65.33
CA MET A 69 -91.34 20.14 65.55
C MET A 69 -90.84 19.46 64.28
N GLN A 70 -91.75 18.90 63.47
CA GLN A 70 -91.39 18.33 62.16
C GLN A 70 -90.84 19.41 61.22
N ASN A 71 -91.49 20.58 61.18
CA ASN A 71 -91.04 21.70 60.36
C ASN A 71 -89.64 22.19 60.78
N GLN A 72 -89.38 22.28 62.08
CA GLN A 72 -88.06 22.62 62.60
C GLN A 72 -86.99 21.59 62.18
N THR A 73 -87.33 20.30 62.21
CA THR A 73 -86.44 19.22 61.76
C THR A 73 -86.14 19.31 60.27
N LEU A 74 -87.17 19.51 59.44
CA LEU A 74 -87.03 19.70 57.99
C LEU A 74 -86.20 20.95 57.67
N SER A 75 -86.37 22.03 58.42
CA SER A 75 -85.57 23.25 58.28
C SER A 75 -84.08 22.98 58.54
N GLY A 76 -83.75 22.22 59.60
CA GLY A 76 -82.37 21.80 59.87
C GLY A 76 -81.78 20.90 58.77
N GLN A 77 -82.58 19.99 58.21
CA GLN A 77 -82.17 19.16 57.07
C GLN A 77 -81.91 20.02 55.83
N ASN A 78 -82.79 20.98 55.53
CA ASN A 78 -82.62 21.90 54.40
C ASN A 78 -81.35 22.75 54.54
N ALA A 79 -81.05 23.26 55.74
CA ALA A 79 -79.81 23.98 55.99
C ALA A 79 -78.56 23.10 55.76
N THR A 80 -78.64 21.82 56.17
CA THR A 80 -77.55 20.86 55.95
C THR A 80 -77.36 20.55 54.46
N LEU A 81 -78.45 20.33 53.72
CA LEU A 81 -78.42 20.11 52.28
C LEU A 81 -77.87 21.34 51.54
N ALA A 82 -78.27 22.55 51.92
CA ALA A 82 -77.71 23.78 51.36
C ALA A 82 -76.18 23.83 51.52
N GLY A 83 -75.67 23.52 52.72
CA GLY A 83 -74.22 23.45 52.95
C GLY A 83 -73.50 22.35 52.14
N GLN A 84 -74.18 21.25 51.82
CA GLN A 84 -73.63 20.23 50.91
C GLN A 84 -73.60 20.72 49.46
N VAL A 85 -74.64 21.44 49.03
CA VAL A 85 -74.70 22.05 47.69
C VAL A 85 -73.56 23.05 47.51
N ASP A 86 -73.29 23.91 48.50
CA ASP A 86 -72.18 24.88 48.45
C ASP A 86 -70.81 24.17 48.32
N LYS A 87 -70.62 23.05 49.03
CA LYS A 87 -69.40 22.22 48.91
C LYS A 87 -69.27 21.61 47.52
N LEU A 88 -70.36 21.11 46.94
CA LEU A 88 -70.36 20.56 45.58
C LEU A 88 -70.10 21.64 44.53
N GLN A 89 -70.65 22.85 44.71
CA GLN A 89 -70.39 23.98 43.82
C GLN A 89 -68.93 24.42 43.86
N SER A 90 -68.33 24.53 45.05
CA SER A 90 -66.90 24.86 45.16
C SER A 90 -66.01 23.75 44.57
N TYR A 91 -66.35 22.48 44.78
CA TYR A 91 -65.65 21.36 44.16
C TYR A 91 -65.74 21.39 42.62
N ARG A 92 -66.93 21.68 42.08
CA ARG A 92 -67.14 21.86 40.64
C ARG A 92 -66.29 22.99 40.08
N ALA A 93 -66.27 24.16 40.72
CA ALA A 93 -65.46 25.31 40.29
C ALA A 93 -63.95 25.00 40.29
N ASN A 94 -63.48 24.23 41.29
CA ASN A 94 -62.09 23.78 41.35
C ASN A 94 -61.77 22.81 40.19
N LEU A 95 -62.63 21.84 39.92
CA LEU A 95 -62.46 20.92 38.78
C LEU A 95 -62.46 21.65 37.44
N GLU A 96 -63.32 22.64 37.26
CA GLU A 96 -63.39 23.44 36.04
C GLU A 96 -62.09 24.24 35.80
N THR A 97 -61.54 24.82 36.87
CA THR A 97 -60.23 25.49 36.83
C THR A 97 -59.09 24.51 36.48
N GLN A 98 -59.08 23.32 37.09
CA GLN A 98 -58.09 22.29 36.78
C GLN A 98 -58.21 21.82 35.32
N PHE A 99 -59.43 21.64 34.83
CA PHE A 99 -59.69 21.27 33.45
C PHE A 99 -59.18 22.33 32.48
N SER A 100 -59.43 23.62 32.74
CA SER A 100 -58.88 24.72 31.92
C SER A 100 -57.36 24.67 31.87
N THR A 101 -56.71 24.51 33.04
CA THR A 101 -55.25 24.43 33.13
C THR A 101 -54.68 23.26 32.33
N VAL A 102 -55.30 22.08 32.42
CA VAL A 102 -54.88 20.89 31.67
C VAL A 102 -55.12 21.08 30.17
N LYS A 103 -56.24 21.69 29.78
CA LYS A 103 -56.56 21.99 28.38
C LYS A 103 -55.51 22.92 27.75
N GLU A 104 -55.10 23.98 28.45
CA GLU A 104 -54.04 24.88 28.00
C GLU A 104 -52.68 24.17 27.87
N ARG A 105 -52.31 23.35 28.86
CA ARG A 105 -51.10 22.52 28.79
C ARG A 105 -51.13 21.56 27.63
N ASN A 106 -52.28 20.93 27.37
CA ASN A 106 -52.44 20.02 26.24
C ASN A 106 -52.27 20.74 24.90
N HIS A 107 -52.83 21.94 24.77
CA HIS A 107 -52.64 22.77 23.57
C HIS A 107 -51.17 23.18 23.38
N SER A 108 -50.49 23.61 24.45
CA SER A 108 -49.06 23.94 24.42
C SER A 108 -48.19 22.73 24.03
N LEU A 109 -48.46 21.55 24.60
CA LEU A 109 -47.76 20.32 24.25
C LEU A 109 -48.02 19.92 22.80
N THR A 110 -49.24 20.11 22.30
CA THR A 110 -49.58 19.85 20.89
C THR A 110 -48.74 20.74 19.97
N ASN A 111 -48.66 22.04 20.26
CA ASN A 111 -47.82 22.98 19.50
C ASN A 111 -46.33 22.59 19.55
N GLN A 112 -45.83 22.12 20.70
CA GLN A 112 -44.45 21.62 20.81
C GLN A 112 -44.21 20.37 19.96
N VAL A 113 -45.18 19.44 19.93
CA VAL A 113 -45.10 18.24 19.10
C VAL A 113 -45.07 18.60 17.62
N ASP A 114 -45.88 19.56 17.18
CA ASP A 114 -45.91 19.98 15.78
C ASP A 114 -44.63 20.70 15.37
N MET A 115 -44.07 21.55 16.24
CA MET A 115 -42.75 22.14 16.04
C MET A 115 -41.64 21.08 15.93
N LEU A 116 -41.66 20.06 16.80
CA LEU A 116 -40.69 18.96 16.75
C LEU A 116 -40.85 18.12 15.49
N ARG A 117 -42.08 17.89 15.01
CA ARG A 117 -42.34 17.20 13.74
C ARG A 117 -41.77 17.97 12.56
N LEU A 118 -41.97 19.29 12.52
CA LEU A 118 -41.40 20.14 11.46
C LEU A 118 -39.87 20.07 11.48
N LYS A 119 -39.25 20.27 12.65
CA LYS A 119 -37.79 20.16 12.80
C LYS A 119 -37.27 18.79 12.39
N ASN A 120 -37.98 17.72 12.71
CA ASN A 120 -37.62 16.36 12.29
C ASN A 120 -37.70 16.22 10.77
N SER A 121 -38.75 16.75 10.14
CA SER A 121 -38.88 16.77 8.68
C SER A 121 -37.75 17.52 7.99
N ASP A 122 -37.32 18.65 8.55
CA ASP A 122 -36.20 19.44 8.01
C ASP A 122 -34.88 18.68 8.13
N LEU A 123 -34.62 18.08 9.29
CA LEU A 123 -33.44 17.25 9.51
C LEU A 123 -33.43 16.02 8.59
N VAL A 124 -34.58 15.40 8.32
CA VAL A 124 -34.68 14.28 7.37
C VAL A 124 -34.32 14.73 5.95
N ARG A 125 -34.77 15.93 5.54
CA ARG A 125 -34.42 16.51 4.24
C ARG A 125 -32.93 16.81 4.14
N GLU A 126 -32.36 17.49 5.14
CA GLU A 126 -30.93 17.81 5.19
C GLU A 126 -30.06 16.54 5.18
N ASN A 127 -30.43 15.50 5.92
CA ASN A 127 -29.71 14.22 5.89
C ASN A 127 -29.76 13.57 4.50
N LYS A 128 -30.90 13.67 3.80
CA LYS A 128 -31.02 13.16 2.44
C LYS A 128 -30.10 13.93 1.49
N GLU A 129 -30.12 15.27 1.54
CA GLU A 129 -29.24 16.12 0.73
C GLU A 129 -27.75 15.84 1.00
N LEU A 130 -27.35 15.69 2.27
CA LEU A 130 -25.98 15.31 2.63
C LEU A 130 -25.59 13.92 2.13
N THR A 131 -26.52 12.98 2.13
CA THR A 131 -26.29 11.64 1.58
C THR A 131 -26.08 11.69 0.08
N GLU A 132 -26.92 12.44 -0.65
CA GLU A 132 -26.78 12.66 -2.09
C GLU A 132 -25.45 13.34 -2.43
N GLN A 133 -25.03 14.38 -1.67
CA GLN A 133 -23.73 15.02 -1.84
C GLN A 133 -22.56 14.06 -1.58
N CYS A 134 -22.66 13.19 -0.58
CA CYS A 134 -21.65 12.16 -0.32
C CYS A 134 -21.55 11.15 -1.49
N GLU A 135 -22.69 10.74 -2.05
CA GLU A 135 -22.74 9.84 -3.20
C GLU A 135 -22.16 10.48 -4.46
N GLU A 136 -22.50 11.74 -4.71
CA GLU A 136 -21.96 12.54 -5.82
C GLU A 136 -20.44 12.68 -5.69
N ALA A 137 -19.93 13.08 -4.52
CA ALA A 137 -18.49 13.19 -4.26
C ALA A 137 -17.77 11.85 -4.46
N ASN A 138 -18.34 10.74 -3.97
CA ASN A 138 -17.80 9.41 -4.19
C ASN A 138 -17.79 9.01 -5.67
N SER A 139 -18.82 9.36 -6.43
CA SER A 139 -18.87 9.11 -7.87
C SER A 139 -17.78 9.91 -8.61
N ALA A 140 -17.57 11.18 -8.23
CA ALA A 140 -16.54 12.04 -8.80
C ALA A 140 -15.14 11.52 -8.47
N LEU A 141 -14.91 11.04 -7.24
CA LEU A 141 -13.65 10.40 -6.86
C LEU A 141 -13.38 9.12 -7.67
N ARG A 142 -14.40 8.29 -7.91
CA ARG A 142 -14.26 7.10 -8.77
C ARG A 142 -13.88 7.47 -10.21
N VAL A 143 -14.52 8.50 -10.77
CA VAL A 143 -14.19 8.98 -12.13
C VAL A 143 -12.76 9.51 -12.17
N LYS A 144 -12.36 10.35 -11.22
CA LYS A 144 -10.98 10.87 -11.11
C LYS A 144 -9.95 9.75 -10.91
N GLY A 145 -10.26 8.77 -10.07
CA GLY A 145 -9.43 7.58 -9.87
C GLY A 145 -9.21 6.82 -11.18
N ARG A 146 -10.27 6.52 -11.93
CA ARG A 146 -10.15 5.88 -13.25
C ARG A 146 -9.37 6.72 -14.25
N ALA A 147 -9.59 8.03 -14.30
CA ALA A 147 -8.86 8.92 -15.20
C ALA A 147 -7.36 8.96 -14.86
N HIS A 148 -7.01 8.95 -13.58
CA HIS A 148 -5.63 8.87 -13.12
C HIS A 148 -4.99 7.52 -13.46
N ASP A 149 -5.71 6.41 -13.26
CA ASP A 149 -5.22 5.08 -13.63
C ASP A 149 -5.01 4.95 -15.15
N GLN A 150 -5.92 5.50 -15.95
CA GLN A 150 -5.78 5.58 -17.41
C GLN A 150 -4.57 6.43 -17.81
N ALA A 151 -4.37 7.60 -17.21
CA ALA A 151 -3.21 8.44 -17.46
C ALA A 151 -1.90 7.72 -17.08
N ARG A 152 -1.88 7.02 -15.94
CA ARG A 152 -0.74 6.20 -15.52
C ARG A 152 -0.45 5.07 -16.50
N GLN A 153 -1.46 4.35 -16.97
CA GLN A 153 -1.31 3.30 -17.98
C GLN A 153 -0.78 3.86 -19.30
N GLN A 154 -1.27 5.03 -19.73
CA GLN A 154 -0.78 5.70 -20.92
C GLN A 154 0.70 6.06 -20.81
N VAL A 155 1.12 6.65 -19.68
CA VAL A 155 2.54 6.98 -19.44
C VAL A 155 3.42 5.73 -19.44
N LEU A 156 2.94 4.62 -18.88
CA LEU A 156 3.67 3.34 -18.94
C LEU A 156 3.79 2.81 -20.37
N ALA A 157 2.71 2.85 -21.16
CA ALA A 157 2.72 2.44 -22.55
C ALA A 157 3.65 3.31 -23.41
N ASP A 158 3.62 4.63 -23.21
CA ASP A 158 4.50 5.56 -23.90
C ASP A 158 5.97 5.33 -23.53
N ARG A 159 6.25 5.11 -22.25
CA ARG A 159 7.60 4.75 -21.77
C ARG A 159 8.09 3.46 -22.43
N ASP A 160 7.27 2.41 -22.42
CA ASP A 160 7.65 1.11 -22.98
C ASP A 160 7.87 1.20 -24.50
N LYS A 161 7.09 2.03 -25.20
CA LYS A 161 7.33 2.37 -26.61
C LYS A 161 8.67 3.08 -26.81
N VAL A 162 8.97 4.11 -26.02
CA VAL A 162 10.25 4.83 -26.11
C VAL A 162 11.44 3.90 -25.86
N ILE A 163 11.33 2.99 -24.88
CA ILE A 163 12.35 1.99 -24.60
C ILE A 163 12.51 1.07 -25.81
N SER A 164 11.42 0.53 -26.35
CA SER A 164 11.45 -0.32 -27.55
C SER A 164 12.10 0.39 -28.73
N ASP A 165 11.68 1.62 -29.04
CA ASP A 165 12.23 2.41 -30.13
C ASP A 165 13.74 2.64 -29.93
N ALA A 166 14.17 3.00 -28.71
CA ALA A 166 15.58 3.17 -28.36
C ALA A 166 16.38 1.86 -28.48
N GLU A 167 15.81 0.72 -28.09
CA GLU A 167 16.45 -0.59 -28.26
C GLU A 167 16.62 -0.95 -29.74
N THR A 168 15.62 -0.67 -30.58
CA THR A 168 15.72 -0.89 -32.03
C THR A 168 16.78 0.00 -32.67
N GLU A 169 16.84 1.28 -32.31
CA GLU A 169 17.86 2.22 -32.80
C GLU A 169 19.26 1.81 -32.33
N ALA A 170 19.40 1.41 -31.06
CA ALA A 170 20.67 0.91 -30.54
C ALA A 170 21.10 -0.39 -31.23
N ALA A 171 20.17 -1.27 -31.58
CA ALA A 171 20.45 -2.47 -32.37
C ALA A 171 20.91 -2.12 -33.80
N HIS A 172 20.25 -1.15 -34.44
CA HIS A 172 20.63 -0.65 -35.75
C HIS A 172 22.06 -0.06 -35.74
N ILE A 173 22.38 0.81 -34.78
CA ILE A 173 23.72 1.40 -34.63
C ILE A 173 24.78 0.30 -34.39
N ARG A 174 24.49 -0.68 -33.53
CA ARG A 174 25.41 -1.81 -33.31
C ARG A 174 25.61 -2.65 -34.57
N GLN A 175 24.58 -2.85 -35.37
CA GLN A 175 24.70 -3.58 -36.62
C GLN A 175 25.52 -2.81 -37.64
N GLN A 176 25.22 -1.51 -37.81
CA GLN A 176 25.98 -0.64 -38.69
C GLN A 176 27.47 -0.60 -38.31
N ALA A 177 27.80 -0.48 -37.03
CA ALA A 177 29.19 -0.51 -36.55
C ALA A 177 29.89 -1.84 -36.86
N LYS A 178 29.17 -2.97 -36.80
CA LYS A 178 29.71 -4.29 -37.19
C LYS A 178 29.97 -4.35 -38.70
N ASP A 179 29.00 -3.91 -39.50
CA ASP A 179 29.12 -3.92 -40.96
C ASP A 179 30.29 -3.03 -41.43
N ASP A 180 30.46 -1.86 -40.79
CA ASP A 180 31.59 -0.96 -41.03
C ASP A 180 32.93 -1.59 -40.59
N ALA A 181 32.97 -2.26 -39.44
CA ALA A 181 34.17 -2.97 -38.98
C ALA A 181 34.55 -4.12 -39.94
N ASP A 182 33.58 -4.92 -40.39
CA ASP A 182 33.78 -5.99 -41.37
C ASP A 182 34.31 -5.45 -42.70
N LYS A 183 33.82 -4.28 -43.12
CA LYS A 183 34.33 -3.59 -44.31
C LYS A 183 35.78 -3.17 -44.14
N ILE A 184 36.14 -2.57 -43.00
CA ILE A 184 37.52 -2.18 -42.70
C ILE A 184 38.44 -3.40 -42.69
N ILE A 185 38.01 -4.52 -42.10
CA ILE A 185 38.79 -5.77 -42.07
C ILE A 185 39.02 -6.27 -43.50
N LYS A 186 37.99 -6.30 -44.36
CA LYS A 186 38.13 -6.70 -45.77
C LYS A 186 39.12 -5.80 -46.52
N ASP A 187 38.97 -4.49 -46.40
CA ASP A 187 39.86 -3.53 -47.05
C ASP A 187 41.31 -3.66 -46.55
N THR A 188 41.49 -3.92 -45.25
CA THR A 188 42.81 -4.12 -44.64
C THR A 188 43.45 -5.43 -45.12
N ASN A 189 42.68 -6.52 -45.21
CA ASN A 189 43.16 -7.79 -45.74
C ASN A 189 43.56 -7.65 -47.21
N LEU A 190 42.76 -6.96 -48.03
CA LEU A 190 43.12 -6.69 -49.44
C LEU A 190 44.42 -5.89 -49.56
N LYS A 191 44.62 -4.88 -48.69
CA LYS A 191 45.88 -4.12 -48.66
C LYS A 191 47.05 -4.98 -48.21
N ALA A 192 46.86 -5.83 -47.19
CA ALA A 192 47.88 -6.76 -46.73
C ALA A 192 48.28 -7.75 -47.83
N GLU A 193 47.31 -8.31 -48.55
CA GLU A 193 47.56 -9.17 -49.72
C GLU A 193 48.32 -8.44 -50.83
N ALA A 194 47.99 -7.18 -51.11
CA ALA A 194 48.70 -6.37 -52.09
C ALA A 194 50.16 -6.07 -51.66
N ILE A 195 50.39 -5.80 -50.37
CA ILE A 195 51.74 -5.63 -49.81
C ILE A 195 52.54 -6.93 -49.93
N ASP A 196 51.93 -8.06 -49.56
CA ASP A 196 52.57 -9.38 -49.68
C ASP A 196 52.92 -9.71 -51.14
N GLN A 197 52.03 -9.39 -52.08
CA GLN A 197 52.30 -9.55 -53.52
C GLN A 197 53.48 -8.67 -53.96
N LEU A 198 53.47 -7.38 -53.59
CA LEU A 198 54.56 -6.46 -53.91
C LEU A 198 55.90 -6.92 -53.33
N ALA A 199 55.91 -7.39 -52.07
CA ALA A 199 57.10 -7.91 -51.42
C ALA A 199 57.63 -9.17 -52.14
N ARG A 200 56.75 -10.08 -52.56
CA ARG A 200 57.13 -11.25 -53.37
C ARG A 200 57.70 -10.82 -54.72
N GLU A 201 57.08 -9.87 -55.41
CA GLU A 201 57.58 -9.36 -56.69
C GLU A 201 58.95 -8.69 -56.55
N GLN A 202 59.16 -7.89 -55.51
CA GLN A 202 60.46 -7.28 -55.20
C GLN A 202 61.52 -8.35 -54.88
N ALA A 203 61.19 -9.36 -54.08
CA ALA A 203 62.10 -10.47 -53.77
C ALA A 203 62.46 -11.27 -55.03
N ILE A 204 61.50 -11.54 -55.91
CA ILE A 204 61.73 -12.19 -57.21
C ILE A 204 62.60 -11.30 -58.11
N ALA A 205 62.35 -9.99 -58.15
CA ALA A 205 63.14 -9.05 -58.94
C ALA A 205 64.59 -8.97 -58.45
N GLN A 206 64.80 -8.90 -57.13
CA GLN A 206 66.14 -8.92 -56.52
C GLN A 206 66.84 -10.26 -56.79
N ALA A 207 66.15 -11.39 -56.63
CA ALA A 207 66.70 -12.71 -56.96
C ALA A 207 67.09 -12.79 -58.45
N ARG A 208 66.27 -12.28 -59.36
CA ARG A 208 66.60 -12.18 -60.79
C ARG A 208 67.82 -11.30 -61.05
N GLN A 209 67.95 -10.17 -60.34
CA GLN A 209 69.11 -9.30 -60.47
C GLN A 209 70.39 -9.97 -59.97
N MET A 210 70.33 -10.68 -58.84
CA MET A 210 71.48 -11.47 -58.34
C MET A 210 71.86 -12.59 -59.31
N VAL A 211 70.87 -13.31 -59.86
CA VAL A 211 71.11 -14.32 -60.90
C VAL A 211 71.76 -13.68 -62.14
N GLN A 212 71.28 -12.52 -62.57
CA GLN A 212 71.85 -11.81 -63.72
C GLN A 212 73.30 -11.37 -63.44
N SER A 213 73.58 -10.78 -62.28
CA SER A 213 74.95 -10.43 -61.85
C SER A 213 75.85 -11.67 -61.86
N ALA A 214 75.41 -12.78 -61.25
CA ALA A 214 76.16 -14.03 -61.24
C ALA A 214 76.39 -14.57 -62.65
N THR A 215 75.43 -14.44 -63.58
CA THR A 215 75.64 -14.84 -64.98
C THR A 215 76.63 -13.93 -65.71
N ASP A 216 76.63 -12.63 -65.45
CA ASP A 216 77.55 -11.69 -66.07
C ASP A 216 78.97 -11.86 -65.50
N GLU A 217 79.12 -12.08 -64.19
CA GLU A 217 80.37 -12.52 -63.56
C GLU A 217 80.86 -13.85 -64.16
N THR A 218 79.96 -14.81 -64.37
CA THR A 218 80.33 -16.09 -65.02
C THR A 218 80.86 -15.86 -66.45
N ARG A 219 80.26 -14.93 -67.22
CA ARG A 219 80.76 -14.55 -68.56
C ARG A 219 82.11 -13.85 -68.48
N GLU A 220 82.32 -12.98 -67.50
CA GLU A 220 83.59 -12.29 -67.29
C GLU A 220 84.70 -13.27 -66.92
N ILE A 221 84.43 -14.21 -66.01
CA ILE A 221 85.33 -15.32 -65.67
C ILE A 221 85.65 -16.15 -66.91
N GLN A 222 84.66 -16.50 -67.73
CA GLN A 222 84.89 -17.22 -68.99
C GLN A 222 85.77 -16.43 -69.97
N ASN A 223 85.57 -15.12 -70.09
CA ASN A 223 86.38 -14.27 -70.96
C ASN A 223 87.82 -14.14 -70.44
N ALA A 224 88.00 -13.95 -69.13
CA ALA A 224 89.30 -13.95 -68.47
C ALA A 224 90.03 -15.29 -68.69
N HIS A 225 89.31 -16.41 -68.58
CA HIS A 225 89.84 -17.73 -68.88
C HIS A 225 90.25 -17.86 -70.36
N ARG A 226 89.44 -17.37 -71.30
CA ARG A 226 89.76 -17.34 -72.74
C ARG A 226 91.02 -16.52 -73.01
N LEU A 227 91.16 -15.35 -72.39
CA LEU A 227 92.31 -14.47 -72.56
C LEU A 227 93.58 -15.09 -71.98
N ARG A 228 93.52 -15.66 -70.76
CA ARG A 228 94.64 -16.42 -70.17
C ARG A 228 95.06 -17.58 -71.05
N LEU A 229 94.11 -18.32 -71.63
CA LEU A 229 94.43 -19.40 -72.58
C LEU A 229 95.11 -18.86 -73.85
N GLN A 230 94.73 -17.68 -74.33
CA GLN A 230 95.38 -17.05 -75.48
C GLN A 230 96.81 -16.59 -75.14
N ASP A 231 97.01 -15.97 -73.98
CA ASP A 231 98.32 -15.58 -73.47
C ASP A 231 99.24 -16.80 -73.26
N LEU A 232 98.70 -17.88 -72.70
CA LEU A 232 99.43 -19.16 -72.58
C LEU A 232 99.83 -19.70 -73.96
N LYS A 233 98.92 -19.63 -74.94
CA LYS A 233 99.22 -20.04 -76.32
C LYS A 233 100.29 -19.15 -76.96
N SER A 234 100.23 -17.82 -76.80
CA SER A 234 101.27 -16.94 -77.35
C SER A 234 102.63 -17.21 -76.69
N ARG A 235 102.66 -17.36 -75.36
CA ARG A 235 103.85 -17.76 -74.60
C ARG A 235 104.44 -19.08 -75.10
N ILE A 236 103.59 -20.08 -75.36
CA ILE A 236 104.02 -21.36 -75.96
C ILE A 236 104.61 -21.11 -77.35
N THR A 237 103.96 -20.33 -78.22
CA THR A 237 104.52 -20.04 -79.55
C THR A 237 105.83 -19.25 -79.49
N GLU A 238 106.00 -18.35 -78.52
CA GLU A 238 107.26 -17.64 -78.28
C GLU A 238 108.34 -18.59 -77.80
N MET A 239 108.04 -19.49 -76.87
CA MET A 239 108.97 -20.54 -76.44
C MET A 239 109.31 -21.52 -77.56
N GLU A 240 108.35 -21.89 -78.41
CA GLU A 240 108.57 -22.72 -79.59
C GLU A 240 109.43 -22.01 -80.62
N LYS A 241 109.25 -20.70 -80.80
CA LYS A 241 110.10 -19.87 -81.64
C LYS A 241 111.51 -19.78 -81.08
N ALA A 242 111.68 -19.50 -79.79
CA ALA A 242 112.97 -19.48 -79.11
C ALA A 242 113.65 -20.86 -79.18
N ARG A 243 112.88 -21.96 -79.04
CA ARG A 243 113.36 -23.33 -79.26
C ARG A 243 113.77 -23.55 -80.72
N GLY A 244 113.02 -23.02 -81.68
CA GLY A 244 113.35 -23.05 -83.10
C GLY A 244 114.66 -22.31 -83.38
N GLU A 245 114.81 -21.09 -82.88
CA GLU A 245 116.04 -20.29 -82.97
C GLU A 245 117.23 -20.99 -82.30
N MET A 246 117.01 -21.67 -81.15
CA MET A 246 118.02 -22.51 -80.50
C MET A 246 118.36 -23.75 -81.35
N MET A 247 117.38 -24.40 -81.97
CA MET A 247 117.61 -25.54 -82.87
C MET A 247 118.35 -25.10 -84.14
N ASP A 248 118.06 -23.91 -84.67
CA ASP A 248 118.77 -23.32 -85.80
C ASP A 248 120.21 -22.93 -85.41
N TYR A 249 120.41 -22.42 -84.19
CA TYR A 249 121.73 -22.18 -83.63
C TYR A 249 122.53 -23.48 -83.48
N LEU A 250 121.91 -24.52 -82.91
CA LEU A 250 122.52 -25.85 -82.81
C LEU A 250 122.81 -26.45 -84.19
N ALA A 251 121.93 -26.29 -85.18
CA ALA A 251 122.16 -26.72 -86.55
C ALA A 251 123.34 -25.98 -87.20
N LYS A 252 123.50 -24.67 -86.94
CA LYS A 252 124.68 -23.90 -87.33
C LYS A 252 125.95 -24.43 -86.67
N VAL A 253 125.93 -24.64 -85.35
CA VAL A 253 127.07 -25.16 -84.60
C VAL A 253 127.45 -26.57 -85.08
N ILE A 254 126.48 -27.44 -85.36
CA ILE A 254 126.72 -28.76 -85.96
C ILE A 254 127.31 -28.62 -87.37
N GLY A 255 126.78 -27.72 -88.19
CA GLY A 255 127.30 -27.47 -89.54
C GLY A 255 128.73 -26.91 -89.52
N ASP A 256 129.06 -26.07 -88.54
CA ASP A 256 130.41 -25.52 -88.38
C ASP A 256 131.37 -26.55 -87.75
N LEU A 257 130.90 -27.41 -86.86
CA LEU A 257 131.63 -28.58 -86.34
C LEU A 257 131.91 -29.62 -87.44
N GLN A 258 130.95 -29.89 -88.33
CA GLN A 258 131.13 -30.79 -89.47
C GLN A 258 132.13 -30.21 -90.48
N LYS A 259 132.08 -28.91 -90.77
CA LYS A 259 133.11 -28.24 -91.60
C LYS A 259 134.49 -28.29 -90.94
N ALA A 260 134.57 -28.10 -89.62
CA ALA A 260 135.82 -28.23 -88.87
C ALA A 260 136.34 -29.67 -88.87
N GLN A 261 135.45 -30.67 -88.77
CA GLN A 261 135.77 -32.10 -88.84
C GLN A 261 136.23 -32.53 -90.24
N ASP A 262 135.57 -32.06 -91.29
CA ASP A 262 135.95 -32.34 -92.69
C ASP A 262 137.29 -31.66 -93.06
N TYR A 263 137.61 -30.51 -92.46
CA TYR A 263 138.89 -29.83 -92.63
C TYR A 263 140.02 -30.50 -91.82
N ALA A 264 139.74 -30.98 -90.61
CA ALA A 264 140.71 -31.68 -89.77
C ALA A 264 141.09 -33.08 -90.30
N SER A 265 140.21 -33.74 -91.05
CA SER A 265 140.43 -35.10 -91.56
C SER A 265 141.44 -35.20 -92.72
N ARG A 266 141.82 -34.08 -93.37
CA ARG A 266 142.62 -34.09 -94.62
C ARG A 266 144.10 -33.73 -94.47
N THR A 267 144.59 -33.27 -93.31
CA THR A 267 145.93 -32.66 -93.26
C THR A 267 146.71 -32.89 -91.95
N ALA A 268 147.18 -34.13 -91.76
CA ALA A 268 148.24 -34.55 -90.81
C ALA A 268 147.80 -34.95 -89.36
N PRO A 269 148.61 -35.77 -88.65
CA PRO A 269 148.14 -36.76 -87.68
C PRO A 269 148.31 -36.37 -86.20
N LEU A 270 147.37 -36.82 -85.35
CA LEU A 270 147.38 -36.71 -83.86
C LEU A 270 146.66 -37.95 -83.30
N ILE A 271 147.13 -38.75 -82.33
CA ILE A 271 147.73 -38.50 -81.00
C ILE A 271 146.76 -37.82 -80.01
N VAL A 272 146.22 -38.66 -79.11
CA VAL A 272 146.07 -38.53 -77.63
C VAL A 272 145.18 -37.40 -77.05
N HIS A 273 144.75 -37.65 -75.79
CA HIS A 273 144.24 -36.75 -74.73
C HIS A 273 142.70 -36.67 -74.68
N LYS A 274 141.96 -37.19 -73.67
CA LYS A 274 142.18 -37.33 -72.21
C LYS A 274 142.59 -36.02 -71.55
N GLU A 275 141.58 -35.24 -71.14
CA GLU A 275 141.38 -34.58 -69.83
C GLU A 275 140.09 -33.75 -69.95
N ASP A 276 139.06 -34.12 -69.20
CA ASP A 276 138.67 -33.56 -67.90
C ASP A 276 137.91 -32.25 -68.07
N LEU A 277 136.68 -32.20 -67.54
CA LEU A 277 136.06 -31.09 -66.82
C LEU A 277 134.60 -31.43 -66.47
N GLU A 278 134.45 -31.94 -65.25
CA GLU A 278 133.43 -31.62 -64.24
C GLU A 278 132.00 -31.27 -64.72
N GLU A 279 131.13 -32.29 -64.67
CA GLU A 279 129.68 -32.12 -64.64
C GLU A 279 129.24 -32.02 -63.18
N ALA A 280 129.05 -30.78 -62.71
CA ALA A 280 128.58 -30.49 -61.37
C ALA A 280 127.05 -30.56 -61.27
N ASP A 281 126.63 -31.20 -60.19
CA ASP A 281 125.42 -31.00 -59.41
C ASP A 281 124.08 -31.46 -59.98
N ALA A 282 123.72 -32.65 -59.47
CA ALA A 282 122.39 -33.21 -59.43
C ALA A 282 121.33 -32.22 -58.94
N GLU A 283 120.31 -32.03 -59.76
CA GLU A 283 119.06 -31.39 -59.35
C GLU A 283 118.37 -32.22 -58.24
N PRO A 284 117.79 -31.55 -57.23
CA PRO A 284 117.15 -32.23 -56.11
C PRO A 284 115.80 -32.84 -56.52
N GLN A 285 115.62 -34.12 -56.18
CA GLN A 285 114.32 -34.80 -56.26
C GLN A 285 113.34 -34.19 -55.24
N LEU A 286 112.32 -33.50 -55.74
CA LEU A 286 111.23 -32.94 -54.92
C LEU A 286 110.22 -34.06 -54.57
N ASP A 287 110.28 -34.54 -53.33
CA ASP A 287 109.38 -35.58 -52.80
C ASP A 287 107.98 -35.01 -52.50
N LEU A 288 106.97 -35.41 -53.29
CA LEU A 288 105.55 -35.03 -53.20
C LEU A 288 104.73 -35.95 -52.27
N SER A 289 105.36 -36.56 -51.26
CA SER A 289 104.66 -37.40 -50.30
C SER A 289 103.59 -36.60 -49.52
N ALA A 290 102.39 -37.18 -49.40
CA ALA A 290 101.18 -36.53 -48.88
C ALA A 290 101.35 -35.85 -47.50
N LEU A 291 102.30 -36.33 -46.70
CA LEU A 291 102.64 -35.77 -45.38
C LEU A 291 103.28 -34.36 -45.44
N LYS A 292 104.02 -34.01 -46.50
CA LYS A 292 104.61 -32.67 -46.65
C LYS A 292 103.65 -31.67 -47.30
N VAL A 293 102.72 -32.14 -48.11
CA VAL A 293 101.66 -31.31 -48.69
C VAL A 293 100.65 -30.90 -47.60
N ASP A 294 100.29 -31.79 -46.68
CA ASP A 294 99.44 -31.45 -45.52
C ASP A 294 100.16 -30.56 -44.49
N ALA A 295 101.48 -30.72 -44.31
CA ALA A 295 102.27 -29.81 -43.47
C ALA A 295 102.36 -28.39 -44.08
N ALA A 296 102.48 -28.27 -45.41
CA ALA A 296 102.45 -26.98 -46.11
C ALA A 296 101.04 -26.36 -46.18
N ALA A 297 99.99 -27.18 -46.27
CA ALA A 297 98.59 -26.74 -46.17
C ALA A 297 98.22 -26.30 -44.74
N SER A 298 98.81 -26.93 -43.72
CA SER A 298 98.65 -26.49 -42.32
C SER A 298 99.39 -25.17 -42.05
N ALA A 299 100.57 -24.95 -42.64
CA ALA A 299 101.34 -23.71 -42.48
C ALA A 299 100.72 -22.47 -43.17
N LEU A 300 99.81 -22.65 -44.14
CA LEU A 300 99.04 -21.56 -44.77
C LEU A 300 97.73 -21.23 -44.03
N ARG A 301 97.29 -22.08 -43.08
CA ARG A 301 96.07 -21.87 -42.29
C ARG A 301 96.27 -20.90 -41.12
N ASP A 302 97.52 -20.61 -40.76
CA ASP A 302 97.89 -19.73 -39.63
C ASP A 302 98.18 -18.26 -40.06
N SER A 303 97.67 -17.82 -41.22
CA SER A 303 97.84 -16.42 -41.69
C SER A 303 96.59 -15.76 -42.26
N GLU A 304 95.39 -16.24 -41.90
CA GLU A 304 94.15 -15.48 -42.00
C GLU A 304 93.55 -15.25 -40.61
N PRO A 305 93.03 -14.06 -40.29
CA PRO A 305 92.56 -13.71 -38.95
C PRO A 305 91.28 -14.49 -38.60
N GLU A 306 91.29 -15.12 -37.43
CA GLU A 306 90.12 -15.76 -36.81
C GLU A 306 88.92 -14.81 -36.72
N PRO A 307 87.68 -15.27 -37.01
CA PRO A 307 86.50 -14.72 -36.40
C PRO A 307 86.31 -15.35 -35.01
N ASP A 308 86.64 -14.56 -33.98
CA ASP A 308 86.37 -14.81 -32.56
C ASP A 308 84.92 -15.27 -32.30
N ALA A 309 84.80 -16.40 -31.62
CA ALA A 309 83.80 -16.59 -30.57
C ALA A 309 84.41 -17.55 -29.54
N PRO A 310 84.35 -17.31 -28.21
CA PRO A 310 83.42 -16.46 -27.48
C PRO A 310 84.12 -15.53 -26.45
N ALA A 311 83.82 -14.24 -26.47
CA ALA A 311 84.09 -13.36 -25.34
C ALA A 311 82.91 -12.45 -25.08
N GLN A 312 82.33 -12.65 -23.90
CA GLN A 312 81.49 -11.70 -23.22
C GLN A 312 82.41 -10.61 -22.62
N PRO A 313 82.18 -9.33 -22.91
CA PRO A 313 82.46 -8.27 -21.95
C PRO A 313 81.16 -7.62 -21.52
N ALA A 314 80.96 -7.59 -20.21
CA ALA A 314 79.92 -6.80 -19.59
C ALA A 314 80.07 -5.31 -19.94
N ALA A 315 78.91 -4.65 -19.98
CA ALA A 315 78.69 -3.24 -19.68
C ALA A 315 79.33 -2.19 -20.60
N ALA A 316 78.48 -1.53 -21.38
CA ALA A 316 78.62 -0.11 -21.67
C ALA A 316 77.26 0.57 -21.46
N ASP A 317 77.34 1.73 -20.81
CA ASP A 317 76.32 2.77 -20.62
C ASP A 317 75.29 2.60 -19.49
N GLU A 318 75.83 2.31 -18.29
CA GLU A 318 75.42 3.04 -17.10
C GLU A 318 76.36 4.24 -16.91
N THR A 319 75.81 5.46 -16.94
CA THR A 319 76.08 6.60 -16.03
C THR A 319 75.78 7.93 -16.74
N THR A 320 74.58 8.48 -16.52
CA THR A 320 74.50 9.91 -16.25
C THR A 320 73.68 10.17 -15.00
N ASN A 321 74.28 11.04 -14.20
CA ASN A 321 73.92 11.45 -12.86
C ASN A 321 72.57 12.16 -12.77
N ARG A 322 71.96 12.00 -11.58
CA ARG A 322 71.01 12.93 -10.94
C ARG A 322 71.52 14.37 -10.91
N VAL A 323 70.61 15.34 -11.09
CA VAL A 323 70.44 16.55 -10.25
C VAL A 323 68.92 16.86 -10.21
N VAL A 324 68.20 16.48 -9.14
CA VAL A 324 67.65 17.30 -8.03
C VAL A 324 66.54 18.30 -8.44
N ALA A 325 65.35 18.05 -7.85
CA ALA A 325 64.07 18.78 -7.88
C ALA A 325 64.13 20.16 -7.15
N PRO A 326 63.04 20.97 -7.04
CA PRO A 326 61.97 20.68 -6.04
C PRO A 326 60.54 21.24 -6.32
N GLY A 327 59.56 20.62 -5.64
CA GLY A 327 58.17 21.08 -5.45
C GLY A 327 57.20 19.89 -5.47
N MET A 328 57.08 19.05 -4.42
CA MET A 328 56.26 19.32 -3.22
C MET A 328 54.93 19.98 -3.61
N ASP A 329 53.86 19.20 -3.77
CA ASP A 329 52.86 19.12 -2.70
C ASP A 329 51.86 17.98 -2.96
N ASP A 330 51.40 17.47 -1.83
CA ASP A 330 50.57 16.32 -1.55
C ASP A 330 49.15 16.41 -2.13
N ASP A 331 48.57 15.24 -2.44
CA ASP A 331 47.24 14.80 -1.95
C ASP A 331 46.80 13.50 -2.67
N GLU A 332 47.18 12.37 -2.05
CA GLU A 332 46.29 11.27 -1.60
C GLU A 332 45.30 10.56 -2.57
N PRO A 333 44.84 9.32 -2.23
CA PRO A 333 45.49 8.12 -2.75
C PRO A 333 44.64 7.27 -3.69
N ARG A 334 45.34 6.39 -4.41
CA ARG A 334 44.82 5.23 -5.13
C ARG A 334 44.18 4.23 -4.17
N THR A 335 43.05 3.64 -4.58
CA THR A 335 42.83 2.19 -4.42
C THR A 335 42.13 1.64 -5.66
N ASN A 336 42.92 0.96 -6.50
CA ASN A 336 42.41 -0.06 -7.42
C ASN A 336 42.36 -1.37 -6.63
N THR A 337 41.18 -1.98 -6.52
CA THR A 337 41.08 -3.43 -6.37
C THR A 337 39.78 -3.93 -7.00
N VAL A 338 39.95 -4.58 -8.15
CA VAL A 338 39.00 -5.53 -8.72
C VAL A 338 38.80 -6.66 -7.71
N VAL A 339 37.57 -6.86 -7.24
CA VAL A 339 37.13 -8.07 -6.55
C VAL A 339 35.82 -8.51 -7.17
N THR A 340 35.83 -9.70 -7.76
CA THR A 340 34.70 -10.47 -8.26
C THR A 340 33.70 -10.78 -7.13
N PRO A 341 32.37 -10.62 -7.29
CA PRO A 341 31.43 -10.94 -6.22
C PRO A 341 31.23 -12.46 -6.10
N SER A 342 31.39 -12.98 -4.88
CA SER A 342 31.00 -14.35 -4.50
C SER A 342 29.48 -14.44 -4.24
N PRO A 343 28.81 -15.61 -4.42
CA PRO A 343 27.35 -15.73 -4.49
C PRO A 343 26.57 -15.67 -3.17
N ASP A 344 27.17 -15.25 -2.05
CA ASP A 344 26.55 -15.38 -0.71
C ASP A 344 25.93 -14.06 -0.19
N TYR A 345 25.49 -13.16 -1.07
CA TYR A 345 24.89 -11.86 -0.69
C TYR A 345 23.35 -11.89 -0.58
N PHE A 346 22.74 -13.06 -0.46
CA PHE A 346 21.29 -13.20 -0.24
C PHE A 346 21.02 -14.26 0.83
N ASP A 347 21.42 -14.01 2.08
CA ASP A 347 20.80 -14.63 3.25
C ASP A 347 21.36 -14.05 4.55
N THR A 348 20.93 -12.83 4.90
CA THR A 348 20.99 -12.37 6.29
C THR A 348 19.66 -11.74 6.68
N GLU A 349 19.00 -12.32 7.70
CA GLU A 349 17.81 -11.74 8.33
C GLU A 349 18.17 -10.43 9.04
N PRO A 350 17.34 -9.38 8.97
CA PRO A 350 17.70 -8.08 9.53
C PRO A 350 17.65 -8.11 11.06
N LYS A 351 18.80 -7.87 11.69
CA LYS A 351 18.94 -7.66 13.14
C LYS A 351 18.68 -6.18 13.45
N ALA A 352 17.68 -5.89 14.28
CA ALA A 352 17.42 -4.53 14.75
C ALA A 352 18.55 -4.08 15.72
N GLN A 353 19.22 -2.98 15.40
CA GLN A 353 20.06 -2.23 16.34
C GLN A 353 19.31 -0.97 16.82
N PRO A 354 19.48 -0.58 18.09
CA PRO A 354 18.76 0.54 18.69
C PRO A 354 19.45 1.87 18.34
N GLY A 355 18.70 2.82 17.78
CA GLY A 355 19.17 4.17 17.47
C GLY A 355 18.32 5.24 18.17
N ASP A 356 19.02 6.21 18.74
CA ASP A 356 18.63 7.36 19.60
C ASP A 356 17.42 8.20 19.11
N PRO A 357 16.58 8.80 19.99
CA PRO A 357 15.36 9.50 19.59
C PRO A 357 15.53 10.99 19.25
N ASN A 358 16.72 11.49 18.93
CA ASN A 358 16.95 12.93 18.66
C ASN A 358 17.80 13.19 17.40
N GLU A 359 17.28 12.85 16.23
CA GLU A 359 17.82 13.38 14.96
C GLU A 359 16.66 13.82 14.06
N GLU A 360 16.40 15.14 14.07
CA GLU A 360 15.40 15.79 13.24
C GLU A 360 15.91 15.90 11.80
N VAL A 361 15.37 15.10 10.89
CA VAL A 361 15.60 15.24 9.45
C VAL A 361 14.48 16.12 8.88
N GLU A 362 14.81 17.38 8.59
CA GLU A 362 13.92 18.33 7.91
C GLU A 362 13.72 17.92 6.44
N ILE A 363 12.51 17.48 6.08
CA ILE A 363 12.09 17.30 4.69
C ILE A 363 11.43 18.60 4.23
N PRO A 364 11.98 19.34 3.25
CA PRO A 364 11.39 20.59 2.78
C PRO A 364 10.04 20.33 2.08
N GLY A 365 8.92 20.74 2.69
CA GLY A 365 7.61 20.69 2.04
C GLY A 365 6.37 20.56 2.93
N ALA A 366 6.50 20.33 4.23
CA ALA A 366 5.35 20.23 5.14
C ALA A 366 5.10 21.56 5.86
N ILE A 367 4.19 22.37 5.33
CA ILE A 367 3.58 23.48 6.08
C ILE A 367 2.42 22.87 6.88
N PHE A 368 2.36 23.18 8.16
CA PHE A 368 1.32 22.85 9.15
C PHE A 368 1.44 21.52 9.91
N SER A 369 2.13 21.57 11.05
CA SER A 369 1.45 21.37 12.35
C SER A 369 2.36 21.74 13.51
N TYR A 370 2.05 22.83 14.23
CA TYR A 370 2.56 23.04 15.58
C TYR A 370 1.93 22.02 16.54
N PRO A 371 2.62 21.59 17.60
CA PRO A 371 2.05 20.67 18.58
C PRO A 371 0.98 21.38 19.43
N ILE A 372 -0.18 20.74 19.55
CA ILE A 372 -1.27 21.17 20.41
C ILE A 372 -0.81 21.03 21.88
N LEU A 373 -0.60 22.15 22.57
CA LEU A 373 -0.46 22.15 24.04
C LEU A 373 -1.76 21.60 24.63
N ARG A 374 -1.71 20.40 25.22
CA ARG A 374 -2.81 19.85 26.03
C ARG A 374 -2.93 20.67 27.32
N GLN A 375 -4.15 21.15 27.60
CA GLN A 375 -4.47 21.75 28.89
C GLN A 375 -4.43 20.68 29.98
N GLN A 376 -3.86 21.00 31.14
CA GLN A 376 -3.80 20.12 32.30
C GLN A 376 -5.23 19.76 32.77
N GLY A 377 -5.59 18.46 32.81
CA GLY A 377 -6.79 18.04 33.55
C GLY A 377 -7.59 16.82 33.05
N GLU A 378 -7.25 16.17 31.94
CA GLU A 378 -8.02 14.98 31.49
C GLU A 378 -7.41 13.65 31.97
N PRO A 379 -8.21 12.73 32.55
CA PRO A 379 -7.73 11.48 33.10
C PRO A 379 -7.46 10.43 32.01
N ILE A 380 -6.29 9.78 32.12
CA ILE A 380 -5.81 8.70 31.25
C ILE A 380 -6.71 7.47 31.45
N LEU A 381 -7.30 6.95 30.37
CA LEU A 381 -7.94 5.63 30.36
C LEU A 381 -6.85 4.57 30.15
N ASP A 382 -6.75 3.68 31.12
CA ASP A 382 -5.81 2.57 31.27
C ASP A 382 -5.89 1.59 30.08
N GLU A 383 -4.74 1.29 29.46
CA GLU A 383 -4.58 0.33 28.37
C GLU A 383 -4.67 -1.11 28.90
N GLY A 384 -5.84 -1.74 28.73
CA GLY A 384 -6.03 -3.18 28.91
C GLY A 384 -5.85 -3.95 27.60
N ALA A 385 -5.04 -5.01 27.64
CA ALA A 385 -4.61 -5.86 26.52
C ALA A 385 -5.70 -6.29 25.51
N PRO A 386 -5.36 -6.46 24.21
CA PRO A 386 -6.33 -6.83 23.18
C PRO A 386 -6.75 -8.30 23.30
N PRO A 387 -8.02 -8.65 23.02
CA PRO A 387 -8.48 -10.03 23.06
C PRO A 387 -7.99 -10.83 21.84
N ALA A 388 -7.62 -12.10 22.06
CA ALA A 388 -7.07 -13.01 21.05
C ALA A 388 -8.09 -13.37 19.94
N PRO A 389 -7.65 -13.59 18.70
CA PRO A 389 -8.53 -13.83 17.56
C PRO A 389 -9.08 -15.27 17.54
N VAL A 390 -10.39 -15.41 17.36
CA VAL A 390 -11.08 -16.70 17.17
C VAL A 390 -11.55 -16.78 15.70
N PRO A 391 -11.40 -17.92 15.00
CA PRO A 391 -11.71 -18.00 13.57
C PRO A 391 -13.23 -18.07 13.32
N HIS A 392 -13.76 -17.08 12.62
CA HIS A 392 -15.15 -17.07 12.16
C HIS A 392 -15.29 -17.82 10.83
N LYS A 393 -16.09 -18.90 10.81
CA LYS A 393 -16.63 -19.49 9.57
C LYS A 393 -17.83 -18.64 9.09
N PRO A 394 -17.89 -18.24 7.81
CA PRO A 394 -19.04 -17.51 7.29
C PRO A 394 -20.21 -18.45 7.02
N VAL A 395 -21.40 -18.12 7.54
CA VAL A 395 -22.68 -18.77 7.17
C VAL A 395 -23.52 -17.72 6.43
N MET A 396 -23.83 -18.00 5.16
CA MET A 396 -24.70 -17.20 4.31
C MET A 396 -26.18 -17.43 4.67
N PRO A 397 -27.01 -16.39 4.78
CA PRO A 397 -28.45 -16.55 4.96
C PRO A 397 -29.14 -16.95 3.64
N SER A 398 -29.92 -18.03 3.68
CA SER A 398 -30.79 -18.50 2.61
C SER A 398 -32.05 -17.63 2.52
N PHE A 399 -32.25 -17.01 1.37
CA PHE A 399 -33.48 -16.36 0.93
C PHE A 399 -34.47 -17.44 0.47
N THR A 400 -35.69 -17.40 1.00
CA THR A 400 -36.84 -18.07 0.36
C THR A 400 -37.90 -16.99 0.14
N LEU A 401 -38.13 -16.70 -1.14
CA LEU A 401 -39.34 -16.03 -1.62
C LEU A 401 -40.52 -17.00 -1.40
N ALA A 402 -41.63 -16.47 -0.92
CA ALA A 402 -42.93 -17.11 -1.04
C ALA A 402 -43.91 -16.02 -1.49
N ASP A 403 -44.21 -16.04 -2.79
CA ASP A 403 -45.37 -15.40 -3.40
C ASP A 403 -46.37 -16.50 -3.79
N ASP A 404 -47.62 -16.07 -3.89
CA ASP A 404 -48.77 -16.65 -4.59
C ASP A 404 -49.74 -17.62 -3.87
N ASP A 405 -50.91 -17.02 -3.55
CA ASP A 405 -52.26 -17.33 -4.04
C ASP A 405 -53.18 -18.44 -3.45
N GLU A 406 -54.38 -17.93 -3.10
CA GLU A 406 -55.75 -18.39 -3.31
C GLU A 406 -56.30 -19.77 -2.82
N ASP A 407 -57.36 -19.61 -1.99
CA ASP A 407 -58.70 -20.24 -2.03
C ASP A 407 -58.96 -21.70 -1.55
N GLY A 408 -60.05 -21.81 -0.78
CA GLY A 408 -60.95 -22.97 -0.69
C GLY A 408 -60.55 -24.19 0.15
N GLY A 409 -61.26 -24.45 1.26
CA GLY A 409 -61.38 -25.82 1.80
C GLY A 409 -61.67 -25.95 3.29
N ASP A 410 -62.95 -26.09 3.61
CA ASP A 410 -63.50 -26.40 4.93
C ASP A 410 -63.11 -27.83 5.39
N ALA A 411 -62.50 -27.97 6.58
CA ALA A 411 -62.47 -29.21 7.37
C ALA A 411 -61.82 -28.99 8.75
N VAL A 412 -62.60 -29.11 9.82
CA VAL A 412 -62.09 -29.32 11.20
C VAL A 412 -61.82 -30.81 11.39
N PRO A 413 -60.69 -31.22 11.99
CA PRO A 413 -60.81 -32.04 13.20
C PRO A 413 -59.74 -31.79 14.29
N ALA A 414 -60.24 -31.81 15.53
CA ALA A 414 -59.72 -32.45 16.75
C ALA A 414 -58.20 -32.46 17.10
N SER A 415 -57.91 -31.77 18.21
CA SER A 415 -57.06 -32.19 19.36
C SER A 415 -55.59 -32.63 19.17
N ALA A 416 -54.64 -31.77 19.59
CA ALA A 416 -53.50 -32.03 20.51
C ALA A 416 -52.53 -30.80 20.53
N PRO A 417 -51.46 -30.79 21.36
CA PRO A 417 -51.36 -30.38 22.76
C PRO A 417 -50.77 -28.95 22.95
N ALA A 418 -50.83 -28.42 24.17
CA ALA A 418 -50.29 -27.09 24.52
C ALA A 418 -48.78 -26.95 24.22
N PRO A 419 -48.31 -25.83 23.65
CA PRO A 419 -46.90 -25.62 23.36
C PRO A 419 -46.11 -25.32 24.65
N MET A 420 -44.97 -26.02 24.81
CA MET A 420 -43.96 -25.74 25.83
C MET A 420 -43.39 -24.32 25.69
N PRO A 421 -42.93 -23.69 26.79
CA PRO A 421 -42.49 -22.30 26.79
C PRO A 421 -41.21 -22.11 25.94
N ALA A 422 -41.28 -21.18 24.99
CA ALA A 422 -40.15 -20.79 24.16
C ALA A 422 -38.99 -20.20 25.01
N PRO A 423 -37.72 -20.42 24.64
CA PRO A 423 -36.58 -19.86 25.36
C PRO A 423 -36.58 -18.33 25.26
N ALA A 424 -36.43 -17.68 26.41
CA ALA A 424 -36.49 -16.23 26.55
C ALA A 424 -35.41 -15.52 25.71
N ARG A 425 -35.86 -14.61 24.84
CA ARG A 425 -34.99 -13.66 24.13
C ARG A 425 -34.18 -12.82 25.14
N PRO A 426 -32.89 -12.51 24.86
CA PRO A 426 -32.05 -11.74 25.76
C PRO A 426 -32.63 -10.32 25.97
N GLN A 427 -33.11 -10.05 27.18
CA GLN A 427 -33.68 -8.75 27.53
C GLN A 427 -32.59 -7.69 27.63
N THR A 428 -32.77 -6.58 26.90
CA THR A 428 -31.87 -5.43 26.92
C THR A 428 -31.76 -4.83 28.32
N LYS A 429 -30.57 -4.35 28.70
CA LYS A 429 -30.26 -3.75 30.02
C LYS A 429 -31.26 -2.65 30.44
N ARG A 430 -31.83 -1.93 29.46
CA ARG A 430 -32.90 -0.94 29.67
C ARG A 430 -34.20 -1.55 30.20
N ARG A 431 -34.65 -2.69 29.67
CA ARG A 431 -35.86 -3.38 30.13
C ARG A 431 -35.73 -3.88 31.58
N ARG A 432 -34.55 -4.36 31.99
CA ARG A 432 -34.32 -4.77 33.40
C ARG A 432 -34.45 -3.59 34.37
N LYS A 433 -33.89 -2.43 34.02
CA LYS A 433 -34.03 -1.20 34.85
C LYS A 433 -35.48 -0.76 34.99
N VAL A 434 -36.26 -0.82 33.89
CA VAL A 434 -37.69 -0.47 33.92
C VAL A 434 -38.50 -1.43 34.77
N ILE A 435 -38.21 -2.74 34.71
CA ILE A 435 -38.89 -3.75 35.53
C ILE A 435 -38.56 -3.57 37.02
N MET A 436 -37.31 -3.26 37.36
CA MET A 436 -36.93 -2.99 38.75
C MET A 436 -37.57 -1.70 39.28
N ALA A 437 -37.66 -0.65 38.46
CA ALA A 437 -38.35 0.59 38.81
C ALA A 437 -39.85 0.34 39.06
N LEU A 438 -40.50 -0.46 38.20
CA LEU A 438 -41.91 -0.85 38.36
C LEU A 438 -42.16 -1.66 39.65
N ARG A 439 -41.29 -2.62 39.97
CA ARG A 439 -41.38 -3.39 41.23
C ARG A 439 -41.18 -2.52 42.47
N ALA A 440 -40.25 -1.56 42.41
CA ALA A 440 -40.03 -0.62 43.50
C ALA A 440 -41.24 0.30 43.71
N LEU A 441 -41.93 0.67 42.62
CA LEU A 441 -43.13 1.50 42.65
C LEU A 441 -44.35 0.74 43.19
N GLN A 442 -44.55 -0.52 42.78
CA GLN A 442 -45.56 -1.40 43.37
C GLN A 442 -45.35 -1.63 44.87
N LYS A 443 -44.09 -1.84 45.29
CA LYS A 443 -43.76 -2.01 46.72
C LYS A 443 -44.01 -0.73 47.55
N LYS A 444 -43.92 0.45 46.93
CA LYS A 444 -44.28 1.74 47.56
C LYS A 444 -45.79 2.01 47.57
N LEU A 445 -46.54 1.45 46.63
CA LEU A 445 -48.00 1.61 46.53
C LEU A 445 -48.77 0.58 47.36
N GLY A 446 -48.10 -0.41 47.95
CA GLY A 446 -48.72 -1.35 48.91
C GLY A 446 -49.78 -2.27 48.31
N VAL A 447 -49.64 -2.62 47.03
CA VAL A 447 -50.45 -3.66 46.35
C VAL A 447 -49.66 -4.97 46.29
#